data_AF-A0A921LNW2-F1
#
_entry.id   AF-A0A921LNW2-F1
#
_cell.length_a   1.000
_cell.length_b   1.000
_cell.length_c   1.000
_cell.angle_alpha   90.00
_cell.angle_beta   90.00
_cell.angle_gamma   90.00
#
_symmetry.space_group_name_H-M   'P 1'
#
loop_
_entity.id
_entity.type
_entity.pdbx_description
1 polymer ?
#
loop_
_entity_poly.entity_id
_entity_poly.type
_entity_poly.pdbx_seq_one_letter_code
_entity_poly.pdbx_strand_id
1 'polypeptide(L)'
;MVKEYQETANFMYGAHNGDELKRMAASQLPCFPPQKFFVKRALVLSETDYHFFVHDDFRNPPYALKALHQCMGFDMENQAWNCVLVVSETGKDGILVSKEPNAERYYMAHIPEHGKLHLPSDLPIEFWTNVCTTNLQLQPTAEINPPKTELENRQQHFASFVGMEMSSLCFALRFISYDPQKDEMVTRLYGDPEDYIESRGTPEKIAEENRFVGKLREIFFDMDYRNISHTCLPEESPQPKQKTPRKAREEGR
;
A
#
# COMPACT_ATOMS: atom_id res chain seq x y z
N MET A 1 2.87 -21.27 25.72
CA MET A 1 3.16 -19.83 25.92
C MET A 1 4.44 -19.51 25.19
N VAL A 2 4.33 -18.92 23.99
CA VAL A 2 5.49 -18.32 23.32
C VAL A 2 5.73 -17.00 24.05
N LYS A 3 6.94 -16.79 24.58
CA LYS A 3 7.31 -15.49 25.13
C LYS A 3 7.41 -14.52 23.96
N GLU A 4 6.49 -13.57 23.85
CA GLU A 4 6.74 -12.37 23.03
C GLU A 4 7.90 -11.63 23.69
N TYR A 5 9.07 -11.64 23.04
CA TYR A 5 10.23 -10.89 23.50
C TYR A 5 9.97 -9.41 23.24
N GLN A 6 10.12 -8.59 24.28
CA GLN A 6 9.74 -7.17 24.23
C GLN A 6 10.99 -6.29 24.23
N GLU A 7 11.21 -5.59 23.14
CA GLU A 7 12.29 -4.63 22.97
C GLU A 7 11.78 -3.20 23.18
N THR A 8 12.70 -2.27 23.43
CA THR A 8 12.36 -0.87 23.71
C THR A 8 12.95 0.05 22.66
N ALA A 9 12.18 1.03 22.19
CA ALA A 9 12.59 2.03 21.23
C ALA A 9 12.01 3.42 21.56
N ASN A 10 12.63 4.45 20.97
CA ASN A 10 12.21 5.84 21.17
C ASN A 10 11.28 6.27 20.05
N PHE A 11 9.97 6.13 20.27
CA PHE A 11 8.94 6.58 19.35
C PHE A 11 8.80 8.10 19.40
N MET A 12 8.91 8.74 18.24
CA MET A 12 8.93 10.19 18.09
C MET A 12 7.91 10.61 17.06
N TYR A 13 7.19 11.68 17.39
CA TYR A 13 6.25 12.34 16.49
C TYR A 13 6.91 13.55 15.83
N GLY A 14 6.54 13.81 14.56
CA GLY A 14 6.87 15.06 13.88
C GLY A 14 8.26 15.11 13.22
N ALA A 15 9.03 14.02 13.23
CA ALA A 15 10.20 13.90 12.36
C ALA A 15 9.74 13.99 10.91
N HIS A 16 10.44 14.77 10.08
CA HIS A 16 10.14 14.91 8.66
C HIS A 16 10.74 13.75 7.88
N ASN A 17 11.94 13.26 8.26
CA ASN A 17 12.65 12.22 7.51
C ASN A 17 13.60 11.44 8.43
N GLY A 18 14.30 10.44 7.86
CA GLY A 18 15.22 9.56 8.56
C GLY A 18 16.39 10.30 9.22
N ASP A 19 16.94 11.33 8.59
CA ASP A 19 18.07 12.09 9.15
C ASP A 19 17.64 12.93 10.36
N GLU A 20 16.47 13.56 10.30
CA GLU A 20 15.90 14.24 11.45
C GLU A 20 15.54 13.26 12.56
N LEU A 21 14.96 12.10 12.23
CA LEU A 21 14.65 11.06 13.20
C LEU A 21 15.91 10.58 13.95
N LYS A 22 17.02 10.36 13.22
CA LYS A 22 18.33 10.01 13.80
C LYS A 22 18.86 11.12 14.71
N ARG A 23 18.77 12.39 14.29
CA ARG A 23 19.18 13.54 15.13
C ARG A 23 18.33 13.66 16.38
N MET A 24 17.01 13.50 16.26
CA MET A 24 16.09 13.54 17.40
C MET A 24 16.42 12.42 18.39
N ALA A 25 16.64 11.19 17.91
CA ALA A 25 17.06 10.05 18.72
C ALA A 25 18.38 10.32 19.47
N ALA A 26 19.36 10.93 18.80
CA ALA A 26 20.66 11.26 19.39
C ALA A 26 20.59 12.45 20.37
N SER A 27 19.68 13.39 20.15
CA SER A 27 19.50 14.59 20.98
C SER A 27 18.58 14.39 22.19
N GLN A 28 17.99 13.19 22.35
CA GLN A 28 17.09 12.93 23.47
C GLN A 28 17.84 13.10 24.79
N LEU A 29 17.52 14.20 25.47
CA LEU A 29 17.67 14.34 26.92
C LEU A 29 16.89 13.18 27.58
N PRO A 30 17.32 12.67 28.75
CA PRO A 30 16.76 11.47 29.40
C PRO A 30 15.32 11.64 29.94
N CYS A 31 14.54 12.59 29.42
CA CYS A 31 13.18 12.90 29.87
C CYS A 31 12.15 11.81 29.55
N PHE A 32 12.40 10.93 28.55
CA PHE A 32 11.50 9.84 28.21
C PHE A 32 12.27 8.53 28.09
N PRO A 33 11.98 7.52 28.93
CA PRO A 33 12.62 6.21 28.79
C PRO A 33 12.17 5.54 27.48
N PRO A 34 13.02 4.69 26.89
CA PRO A 34 12.64 3.84 25.77
C PRO A 34 11.34 3.07 26.04
N GLN A 35 10.44 3.10 25.07
CA GLN A 35 9.10 2.54 25.18
C GLN A 35 9.08 1.15 24.56
N LYS A 36 8.34 0.26 25.21
CA LYS A 36 8.16 -1.12 24.74
C LYS A 36 7.41 -1.13 23.40
N PHE A 37 7.72 -2.10 22.55
CA PHE A 37 6.99 -2.30 21.30
C PHE A 37 6.86 -3.78 20.92
N PHE A 38 5.91 -4.02 20.02
CA PHE A 38 5.69 -5.27 19.31
C PHE A 38 5.65 -4.99 17.82
N VAL A 39 6.47 -5.73 17.07
CA VAL A 39 6.40 -5.72 15.62
C VAL A 39 5.26 -6.63 15.20
N LYS A 40 4.21 -6.06 14.58
CA LYS A 40 3.04 -6.81 14.10
C LYS A 40 3.14 -7.19 12.63
N ARG A 41 3.95 -6.48 11.86
CA ARG A 41 4.27 -6.77 10.45
C ARG A 41 5.64 -6.19 10.10
N ALA A 42 6.33 -6.81 9.15
CA ALA A 42 7.53 -6.24 8.54
C ALA A 42 7.28 -5.93 7.05
N LEU A 43 7.68 -4.75 6.62
CA LEU A 43 7.65 -4.28 5.23
C LEU A 43 9.09 -4.19 4.73
N VAL A 44 9.45 -5.06 3.79
CA VAL A 44 10.79 -5.10 3.19
C VAL A 44 10.74 -4.38 1.85
N LEU A 45 11.53 -3.32 1.72
CA LEU A 45 11.60 -2.45 0.54
C LEU A 45 12.90 -2.70 -0.23
N SER A 46 12.87 -2.48 -1.56
CA SER A 46 14.11 -2.41 -2.34
C SER A 46 14.98 -1.25 -1.85
N GLU A 47 16.29 -1.27 -2.09
CA GLU A 47 17.20 -0.19 -1.66
C GLU A 47 16.75 1.19 -2.17
N THR A 48 16.25 1.25 -3.41
CA THR A 48 15.75 2.47 -4.02
C THR A 48 14.49 2.98 -3.30
N ASP A 49 13.56 2.08 -3.02
CA ASP A 49 12.29 2.39 -2.37
C ASP A 49 12.48 2.76 -0.90
N TYR A 50 13.39 2.07 -0.20
CA TYR A 50 13.77 2.39 1.16
C TYR A 50 14.43 3.78 1.22
N HIS A 51 15.33 4.08 0.28
CA HIS A 51 15.93 5.41 0.17
C HIS A 51 14.87 6.49 -0.05
N PHE A 52 13.90 6.27 -0.94
CA PHE A 52 12.77 7.19 -1.11
C PHE A 52 11.98 7.35 0.20
N PHE A 53 11.62 6.25 0.84
CA PHE A 53 10.87 6.25 2.09
C PHE A 53 11.57 7.06 3.19
N VAL A 54 12.86 6.85 3.43
CA VAL A 54 13.58 7.54 4.51
C VAL A 54 13.81 9.04 4.22
N HIS A 55 13.71 9.47 2.97
CA HIS A 55 13.83 10.87 2.57
C HIS A 55 12.48 11.56 2.33
N ASP A 56 11.37 10.81 2.36
CA ASP A 56 10.02 11.32 2.25
C ASP A 56 9.48 11.84 3.59
N ASP A 57 8.37 12.58 3.56
CA ASP A 57 7.75 13.17 4.75
C ASP A 57 7.05 12.12 5.62
N PHE A 58 7.71 11.70 6.70
CA PHE A 58 7.16 10.74 7.67
C PHE A 58 5.84 11.17 8.32
N ARG A 59 5.48 12.46 8.27
CA ARG A 59 4.19 12.94 8.79
C ARG A 59 3.02 12.52 7.89
N ASN A 60 3.30 12.20 6.63
CA ASN A 60 2.35 11.70 5.66
C ASN A 60 2.95 10.47 4.95
N PRO A 61 3.01 9.32 5.63
CA PRO A 61 3.67 8.14 5.10
C PRO A 61 2.98 7.61 3.83
N PRO A 62 3.69 6.82 3.02
CA PRO A 62 3.16 6.23 1.79
C PRO A 62 1.90 5.38 2.01
N TYR A 63 1.10 5.21 0.93
CA TYR A 63 -0.12 4.40 0.90
C TYR A 63 0.08 3.02 1.54
N ALA A 64 1.17 2.32 1.20
CA ALA A 64 1.45 0.99 1.72
C ALA A 64 1.47 0.93 3.26
N LEU A 65 2.00 1.95 3.92
CA LEU A 65 1.99 2.03 5.38
C LEU A 65 0.62 2.40 5.93
N LYS A 66 -0.09 3.33 5.29
CA LYS A 66 -1.45 3.71 5.69
C LYS A 66 -2.43 2.53 5.59
N ALA A 67 -2.27 1.69 4.57
CA ALA A 67 -3.06 0.46 4.40
C ALA A 67 -2.84 -0.54 5.55
N LEU A 68 -1.72 -0.45 6.26
CA LEU A 68 -1.38 -1.27 7.41
C LEU A 68 -1.77 -0.65 8.77
N HIS A 69 -2.59 0.42 8.79
CA HIS A 69 -2.95 1.12 10.03
C HIS A 69 -3.59 0.22 11.09
N GLN A 70 -4.32 -0.82 10.67
CA GLN A 70 -4.91 -1.81 11.58
C GLN A 70 -3.89 -2.61 12.40
N CYS A 71 -2.62 -2.66 11.96
CA CYS A 71 -1.52 -3.30 12.68
C CYS A 71 -0.76 -2.33 13.60
N MET A 72 -1.14 -1.06 13.61
CA MET A 72 -0.47 0.00 14.35
C MET A 72 -1.36 0.54 15.47
N GLY A 73 -0.74 1.01 16.56
CA GLY A 73 -1.49 1.58 17.68
C GLY A 73 -0.80 1.39 19.01
N PHE A 74 -1.14 2.23 19.99
CA PHE A 74 -0.69 1.99 21.36
C PHE A 74 -1.61 0.97 22.05
N ASP A 75 -1.02 -0.14 22.50
CA ASP A 75 -1.69 -1.14 23.31
C ASP A 75 -1.68 -0.72 24.79
N MET A 76 -2.85 -0.31 25.28
CA MET A 76 -3.04 0.13 26.66
C MET A 76 -2.89 -1.00 27.67
N GLU A 77 -3.18 -2.26 27.30
CA GLU A 77 -3.07 -3.41 28.21
C GLU A 77 -1.61 -3.77 28.43
N ASN A 78 -0.84 -3.84 27.35
CA ASN A 78 0.58 -4.21 27.39
C ASN A 78 1.53 -3.02 27.58
N GLN A 79 1.00 -1.78 27.57
CA GLN A 79 1.76 -0.54 27.65
C GLN A 79 2.89 -0.51 26.62
N ALA A 80 2.56 -0.84 25.37
CA ALA A 80 3.51 -1.03 24.29
C ALA A 80 2.96 -0.56 22.94
N TRP A 81 3.84 -0.15 22.04
CA TRP A 81 3.47 0.19 20.68
C TRP A 81 3.35 -1.06 19.80
N ASN A 82 2.21 -1.25 19.17
CA ASN A 82 2.09 -2.09 17.99
C ASN A 82 2.60 -1.32 16.78
N CYS A 83 3.57 -1.87 16.08
CA CYS A 83 4.27 -1.18 15.00
C CYS A 83 4.53 -2.08 13.80
N VAL A 84 4.72 -1.42 12.65
CA VAL A 84 5.23 -2.01 11.42
C VAL A 84 6.73 -1.71 11.33
N LEU A 85 7.54 -2.73 11.11
CA LEU A 85 8.98 -2.57 10.86
C LEU A 85 9.22 -2.39 9.37
N VAL A 86 9.76 -1.25 8.96
CA VAL A 86 10.17 -0.97 7.58
C VAL A 86 11.67 -1.12 7.47
N VAL A 87 12.13 -1.99 6.57
CA VAL A 87 13.55 -2.28 6.35
C VAL A 87 13.88 -2.32 4.87
N SER A 88 15.15 -2.10 4.55
CA SER A 88 15.67 -2.41 3.22
C SER A 88 16.02 -3.90 3.10
N GLU A 89 15.99 -4.44 1.89
CA GLU A 89 16.40 -5.82 1.58
C GLU A 89 17.83 -6.15 2.05
N THR A 90 18.77 -5.21 1.91
CA THR A 90 20.19 -5.43 2.25
C THR A 90 20.72 -4.54 3.38
N GLY A 91 19.97 -3.48 3.71
CA GLY A 91 20.30 -2.53 4.77
C GLY A 91 20.18 -3.11 6.18
N LYS A 92 20.97 -2.54 7.11
CA LYS A 92 20.92 -2.87 8.54
C LYS A 92 20.00 -1.97 9.34
N ASP A 93 19.79 -0.74 8.85
CA ASP A 93 18.88 0.22 9.46
C ASP A 93 17.42 -0.21 9.23
N GLY A 94 16.56 0.08 10.20
CA GLY A 94 15.13 -0.08 10.10
C GLY A 94 14.39 1.07 10.76
N ILE A 95 13.14 1.26 10.38
CA ILE A 95 12.23 2.25 10.96
C ILE A 95 11.01 1.53 11.50
N LEU A 96 10.73 1.68 12.78
CA LEU A 96 9.45 1.26 13.36
C LEU A 96 8.44 2.38 13.14
N VAL A 97 7.28 2.03 12.61
CA VAL A 97 6.18 2.93 12.31
C VAL A 97 4.97 2.52 13.15
N SER A 98 4.40 3.48 13.88
CA SER A 98 3.16 3.32 14.61
C SER A 98 2.24 4.52 14.36
N LYS A 99 0.96 4.40 14.75
CA LYS A 99 -0.07 5.42 14.54
C LYS A 99 -0.84 5.65 15.83
N GLU A 100 -1.20 6.90 16.09
CA GLU A 100 -2.15 7.22 17.17
C GLU A 100 -3.56 6.72 16.80
N PRO A 101 -4.27 6.03 17.71
CA PRO A 101 -5.64 5.63 17.47
C PRO A 101 -6.52 6.85 17.15
N ASN A 102 -7.29 6.78 16.07
CA ASN A 102 -8.23 7.83 15.63
C ASN A 102 -7.61 9.17 15.22
N ALA A 103 -6.30 9.24 14.99
CA ALA A 103 -5.65 10.42 14.41
C ALA A 103 -4.72 10.04 13.26
N GLU A 104 -4.54 10.96 12.31
CA GLU A 104 -3.50 10.85 11.27
C GLU A 104 -2.16 11.35 11.83
N ARG A 105 -1.71 10.72 12.93
CA ARG A 105 -0.42 11.03 13.57
C ARG A 105 0.41 9.77 13.66
N TYR A 106 1.55 9.78 12.97
CA TYR A 106 2.49 8.68 12.92
C TYR A 106 3.67 8.92 13.85
N TYR A 107 4.07 7.86 14.54
CA TYR A 107 5.20 7.84 15.45
C TYR A 107 6.25 6.90 14.87
N MET A 108 7.48 7.39 14.80
CA MET A 108 8.59 6.69 14.17
C MET A 108 9.70 6.41 15.19
N ALA A 109 10.39 5.29 15.07
CA ALA A 109 11.61 5.02 15.82
C ALA A 109 12.69 4.46 14.90
N HIS A 110 13.91 4.99 15.00
CA HIS A 110 15.05 4.50 14.25
C HIS A 110 15.70 3.31 14.96
N ILE A 111 15.90 2.22 14.22
CA ILE A 111 16.62 1.02 14.66
C ILE A 111 17.90 0.88 13.83
N PRO A 112 19.09 1.12 14.41
CA PRO A 112 20.36 1.04 13.67
C PRO A 112 20.72 -0.38 13.18
N GLU A 113 20.19 -1.43 13.81
CA GLU A 113 20.50 -2.80 13.45
C GLU A 113 19.30 -3.71 13.71
N HIS A 114 18.41 -3.78 12.72
CA HIS A 114 17.15 -4.53 12.84
C HIS A 114 17.36 -6.04 13.02
N GLY A 115 18.49 -6.59 12.55
CA GLY A 115 18.83 -8.00 12.71
C GLY A 115 19.12 -8.43 14.16
N LYS A 116 19.26 -7.46 15.09
CA LYS A 116 19.35 -7.72 16.53
C LYS A 116 17.98 -7.80 17.20
N LEU A 117 16.91 -7.44 16.49
CA LEU A 117 15.57 -7.48 17.03
C LEU A 117 15.09 -8.91 17.15
N HIS A 118 14.47 -9.23 18.28
CA HIS A 118 13.83 -10.53 18.51
C HIS A 118 12.43 -10.53 17.93
N LEU A 119 12.34 -10.82 16.63
CA LEU A 119 11.06 -10.88 15.90
C LEU A 119 10.34 -12.22 16.13
N PRO A 120 8.98 -12.22 16.20
CA PRO A 120 8.20 -13.45 16.23
C PRO A 120 8.50 -14.34 15.01
N SER A 121 8.56 -15.66 15.21
CA SER A 121 8.84 -16.61 14.12
C SER A 121 7.75 -16.67 13.06
N ASP A 122 6.53 -16.26 13.40
CA ASP A 122 5.34 -16.20 12.55
C ASP A 122 5.01 -14.76 12.09
N LEU A 123 5.95 -13.83 12.24
CA LEU A 123 5.77 -12.45 11.83
C LEU A 123 5.42 -12.37 10.33
N PRO A 124 4.28 -11.76 9.94
CA PRO A 124 4.00 -11.51 8.53
C PRO A 124 5.04 -10.57 7.93
N ILE A 125 5.74 -11.04 6.89
CA ILE A 125 6.72 -10.26 6.13
C ILE A 125 6.14 -10.01 4.73
N GLU A 126 6.06 -8.73 4.36
CA GLU A 126 5.66 -8.30 3.02
C GLU A 126 6.87 -7.75 2.28
N PHE A 127 7.24 -8.42 1.20
CA PHE A 127 8.22 -7.90 0.25
C PHE A 127 7.50 -6.96 -0.71
N TRP A 128 7.73 -5.66 -0.56
CA TRP A 128 7.19 -4.68 -1.47
C TRP A 128 8.08 -4.59 -2.70
N THR A 129 7.92 -5.55 -3.61
CA THR A 129 8.38 -5.35 -4.98
C THR A 129 7.40 -4.39 -5.64
N ASN A 130 7.86 -3.39 -6.39
CA ASN A 130 7.08 -2.34 -7.07
C ASN A 130 5.96 -2.83 -8.05
N VAL A 131 5.54 -4.09 -7.94
CA VAL A 131 4.50 -4.76 -8.68
C VAL A 131 3.80 -5.74 -7.72
N CYS A 132 2.95 -5.25 -6.81
CA CYS A 132 1.91 -6.10 -6.23
C CYS A 132 0.84 -6.28 -7.31
N THR A 133 1.12 -7.13 -8.30
CA THR A 133 0.07 -7.69 -9.13
C THR A 133 -0.38 -8.95 -8.41
N THR A 134 -1.61 -8.96 -7.89
CA THR A 134 -2.20 -10.16 -7.31
C THR A 134 -2.20 -11.28 -8.36
N ASN A 135 -1.18 -12.14 -8.31
CA ASN A 135 -0.98 -13.32 -9.15
C ASN A 135 -1.29 -13.14 -10.65
N LEU A 136 -0.36 -12.49 -11.40
CA LEU A 136 -0.35 -12.58 -12.87
C LEU A 136 0.01 -13.99 -13.28
N GLN A 137 -0.97 -14.88 -13.28
CA GLN A 137 -0.76 -16.28 -13.58
C GLN A 137 -1.46 -16.51 -14.93
N LEU A 138 -0.74 -17.10 -15.90
CA LEU A 138 -1.24 -17.26 -17.27
C LEU A 138 -2.23 -18.42 -17.30
N GLN A 139 -3.48 -18.18 -17.71
CA GLN A 139 -4.29 -19.24 -18.30
C GLN A 139 -4.16 -19.19 -19.82
N PRO A 140 -3.80 -20.31 -20.48
CA PRO A 140 -4.09 -20.49 -21.89
C PRO A 140 -5.59 -20.29 -22.12
N THR A 141 -5.95 -19.69 -23.25
CA THR A 141 -7.30 -19.29 -23.71
C THR A 141 -8.37 -20.40 -23.73
N ALA A 142 -8.09 -21.60 -23.22
CA ALA A 142 -8.56 -22.85 -23.82
C ALA A 142 -9.43 -23.77 -22.95
N GLU A 143 -9.56 -23.61 -21.62
CA GLU A 143 -10.08 -24.76 -20.85
C GLU A 143 -11.59 -24.80 -20.61
N ILE A 144 -12.32 -23.68 -20.64
CA ILE A 144 -13.75 -23.68 -20.24
C ILE A 144 -14.70 -23.07 -21.29
N ASN A 145 -14.31 -22.04 -22.03
CA ASN A 145 -15.11 -21.48 -23.14
C ASN A 145 -14.23 -20.64 -24.09
N PRO A 146 -13.65 -21.21 -25.15
CA PRO A 146 -12.81 -20.46 -26.06
C PRO A 146 -13.62 -19.36 -26.76
N PRO A 147 -13.07 -18.13 -26.90
CA PRO A 147 -13.75 -17.06 -27.63
C PRO A 147 -13.93 -17.46 -29.09
N LYS A 148 -15.12 -17.25 -29.65
CA LYS A 148 -15.45 -17.59 -31.04
C LYS A 148 -15.18 -16.42 -31.98
N THR A 149 -15.00 -15.22 -31.44
CA THR A 149 -14.69 -13.99 -32.18
C THR A 149 -13.62 -13.17 -31.48
N GLU A 150 -12.92 -12.29 -32.21
CA GLU A 150 -11.98 -11.33 -31.63
C GLU A 150 -12.65 -10.40 -30.60
N LEU A 151 -13.91 -10.03 -30.84
CA LEU A 151 -14.69 -9.21 -29.92
C LEU A 151 -14.94 -9.93 -28.59
N GLU A 152 -15.35 -11.20 -28.63
CA GLU A 152 -15.50 -12.02 -27.42
C GLU A 152 -14.16 -12.22 -26.71
N ASN A 153 -13.06 -12.38 -27.46
CA ASN A 153 -11.73 -12.51 -26.89
C ASN A 153 -11.35 -11.25 -26.09
N ARG A 154 -11.55 -10.07 -26.68
CA ARG A 154 -11.31 -8.78 -26.03
C ARG A 154 -12.18 -8.61 -24.78
N GLN A 155 -13.46 -8.94 -24.86
CA GLN A 155 -14.39 -8.81 -23.74
C GLN A 155 -13.99 -9.71 -22.56
N GLN A 156 -13.65 -10.97 -22.83
CA GLN A 156 -13.18 -11.90 -21.80
C GLN A 156 -11.84 -11.47 -21.20
N HIS A 157 -10.92 -10.95 -22.01
CA HIS A 157 -9.63 -10.44 -21.56
C HIS A 157 -9.81 -9.33 -20.53
N PHE A 158 -10.51 -8.25 -20.86
CA PHE A 158 -10.65 -7.11 -19.95
C PHE A 158 -11.58 -7.40 -18.77
N ALA A 159 -12.57 -8.27 -18.94
CA ALA A 159 -13.36 -8.75 -17.82
C ALA A 159 -12.50 -9.48 -16.76
N SER A 160 -11.41 -10.16 -17.17
CA SER A 160 -10.52 -10.85 -16.24
C SER A 160 -9.77 -9.91 -15.28
N PHE A 161 -9.61 -8.64 -15.65
CA PHE A 161 -8.97 -7.65 -14.76
C PHE A 161 -9.88 -7.19 -13.63
N VAL A 162 -11.20 -7.39 -13.71
CA VAL A 162 -12.13 -6.94 -12.65
C VAL A 162 -11.81 -7.64 -11.33
N GLY A 163 -11.68 -6.86 -10.26
CA GLY A 163 -11.26 -7.31 -8.93
C GLY A 163 -9.74 -7.33 -8.73
N MET A 164 -8.95 -7.08 -9.77
CA MET A 164 -7.50 -6.96 -9.65
C MET A 164 -7.13 -5.65 -8.94
N GLU A 165 -6.12 -5.72 -8.08
CA GLU A 165 -5.43 -4.56 -7.53
C GLU A 165 -3.98 -4.56 -8.00
N MET A 166 -3.52 -3.40 -8.43
CA MET A 166 -2.11 -3.12 -8.66
C MET A 166 -1.66 -2.06 -7.66
N SER A 167 -0.75 -2.40 -6.77
CA SER A 167 -0.24 -1.44 -5.79
C SER A 167 1.26 -1.21 -5.89
N SER A 168 1.65 0.02 -5.58
CA SER A 168 3.01 0.50 -5.33
C SER A 168 3.04 1.18 -3.96
N LEU A 169 4.23 1.61 -3.50
CA LEU A 169 4.31 2.29 -2.21
C LEU A 169 3.39 3.51 -2.13
N CYS A 170 3.21 4.21 -3.24
CA CYS A 170 2.50 5.48 -3.27
C CYS A 170 1.01 5.35 -3.57
N PHE A 171 0.56 4.26 -4.19
CA PHE A 171 -0.82 4.13 -4.62
C PHE A 171 -1.29 2.68 -4.79
N ALA A 172 -2.60 2.47 -4.81
CA ALA A 172 -3.25 1.27 -5.34
C ALA A 172 -4.22 1.62 -6.47
N LEU A 173 -4.17 0.89 -7.59
CA LEU A 173 -5.11 0.95 -8.69
C LEU A 173 -5.98 -0.31 -8.66
N ARG A 174 -7.29 -0.14 -8.44
CA ARG A 174 -8.27 -1.23 -8.43
C ARG A 174 -9.12 -1.20 -9.69
N PHE A 175 -9.32 -2.36 -10.29
CA PHE A 175 -10.24 -2.56 -11.42
C PHE A 175 -11.63 -2.95 -10.90
N ILE A 176 -12.61 -2.05 -11.02
CA ILE A 176 -13.91 -2.18 -10.34
C ILE A 176 -14.95 -2.91 -11.19
N SER A 177 -15.03 -2.57 -12.48
CA SER A 177 -15.97 -3.20 -13.40
C SER A 177 -15.57 -2.96 -14.85
N TYR A 178 -16.14 -3.75 -15.74
CA TYR A 178 -15.99 -3.64 -17.19
C TYR A 178 -17.36 -3.89 -17.85
N ASP A 179 -17.80 -2.98 -18.73
CA ASP A 179 -19.00 -3.08 -19.57
C ASP A 179 -18.59 -3.57 -20.97
N PRO A 180 -18.84 -4.85 -21.31
CA PRO A 180 -18.44 -5.43 -22.59
C PRO A 180 -19.12 -4.82 -23.82
N GLN A 181 -20.30 -4.20 -23.64
CA GLN A 181 -21.06 -3.62 -24.76
C GLN A 181 -20.51 -2.26 -25.17
N LYS A 182 -20.00 -1.49 -24.20
CA LYS A 182 -19.41 -0.16 -24.41
C LYS A 182 -17.90 -0.17 -24.46
N ASP A 183 -17.28 -1.32 -24.18
CA ASP A 183 -15.84 -1.46 -23.98
C ASP A 183 -15.32 -0.45 -22.94
N GLU A 184 -16.07 -0.28 -21.85
CA GLU A 184 -15.80 0.73 -20.82
C GLU A 184 -15.39 0.06 -19.51
N MET A 185 -14.27 0.51 -18.96
CA MET A 185 -13.69 0.05 -17.71
C MET A 185 -13.77 1.13 -16.64
N VAL A 186 -14.08 0.72 -15.41
CA VAL A 186 -14.06 1.58 -14.22
C VAL A 186 -12.89 1.18 -13.35
N THR A 187 -12.01 2.14 -13.04
CA THR A 187 -10.90 1.94 -12.12
C THR A 187 -10.93 2.96 -10.99
N ARG A 188 -10.32 2.62 -9.85
CA ARG A 188 -10.12 3.53 -8.73
C ARG A 188 -8.65 3.59 -8.36
N LEU A 189 -8.08 4.79 -8.40
CA LEU A 189 -6.73 5.07 -7.96
C LEU A 189 -6.76 5.66 -6.55
N TYR A 190 -6.18 4.93 -5.61
CA TYR A 190 -6.07 5.27 -4.20
C TYR A 190 -4.67 5.82 -3.94
N GLY A 191 -4.56 7.12 -3.62
CA GLY A 191 -3.33 7.70 -3.05
C GLY A 191 -3.33 7.65 -1.51
N ASP A 192 -4.50 7.42 -0.93
CA ASP A 192 -4.76 7.20 0.48
C ASP A 192 -5.76 6.03 0.60
N PRO A 193 -5.70 5.17 1.63
CA PRO A 193 -6.67 4.08 1.78
C PRO A 193 -8.13 4.55 1.79
N GLU A 194 -8.39 5.77 2.27
CA GLU A 194 -9.75 6.30 2.43
C GLU A 194 -10.20 7.22 1.28
N ASP A 195 -9.30 7.59 0.35
CA ASP A 195 -9.60 8.52 -0.75
C ASP A 195 -9.15 7.98 -2.10
N TYR A 196 -10.03 8.12 -3.11
CA TYR A 196 -9.78 7.62 -4.46
C TYR A 196 -10.29 8.55 -5.55
N ILE A 197 -9.61 8.47 -6.69
CA ILE A 197 -10.06 9.04 -7.95
C ILE A 197 -10.62 7.89 -8.81
N GLU A 198 -11.89 8.00 -9.19
CA GLU A 198 -12.54 7.05 -10.11
C GLU A 198 -12.36 7.50 -11.56
N SER A 199 -11.76 6.65 -12.39
CA SER A 199 -11.61 6.85 -13.84
C SER A 199 -12.54 5.92 -14.61
N ARG A 200 -13.06 6.44 -15.72
CA ARG A 200 -13.95 5.72 -16.65
C ARG A 200 -13.50 5.93 -18.09
N GLY A 201 -13.38 4.85 -18.84
CA GLY A 201 -12.95 4.90 -20.24
C GLY A 201 -12.67 3.55 -20.84
N THR A 202 -12.25 3.53 -22.10
CA THR A 202 -11.77 2.31 -22.72
C THR A 202 -10.49 1.82 -22.04
N PRO A 203 -10.13 0.53 -22.17
CA PRO A 203 -8.87 0.02 -21.66
C PRO A 203 -7.66 0.84 -22.11
N GLU A 204 -7.65 1.35 -23.35
CA GLU A 204 -6.60 2.22 -23.88
C GLU A 204 -6.50 3.53 -23.11
N LYS A 205 -7.64 4.17 -22.85
CA LYS A 205 -7.70 5.41 -22.07
C LYS A 205 -7.23 5.19 -20.63
N ILE A 206 -7.65 4.10 -20.00
CA ILE A 206 -7.19 3.73 -18.64
C ILE A 206 -5.68 3.53 -18.61
N ALA A 207 -5.12 2.80 -19.58
CA ALA A 207 -3.68 2.55 -19.66
C ALA A 207 -2.88 3.83 -19.91
N GLU A 208 -3.41 4.78 -20.67
CA GLU A 208 -2.79 6.09 -20.89
C GLU A 208 -2.84 6.98 -19.64
N GLU A 209 -4.02 7.12 -19.02
CA GLU A 209 -4.21 7.93 -17.81
C GLU A 209 -3.33 7.45 -16.65
N ASN A 210 -3.19 6.13 -16.50
CA ASN A 210 -2.37 5.51 -15.46
C ASN A 210 -0.93 5.23 -15.90
N ARG A 211 -0.53 5.70 -17.09
CA ARG A 211 0.84 5.59 -17.64
C ARG A 211 1.41 4.17 -17.59
N PHE A 212 0.63 3.18 -18.03
CA PHE A 212 1.12 1.81 -18.13
C PHE A 212 2.28 1.74 -19.12
N VAL A 213 3.44 1.23 -18.67
CA VAL A 213 4.68 1.12 -19.45
C VAL A 213 5.32 -0.26 -19.29
N GLY A 214 6.20 -0.61 -20.24
CA GLY A 214 6.95 -1.86 -20.23
C GLY A 214 6.06 -3.10 -20.11
N LYS A 215 6.51 -4.06 -19.29
CA LYS A 215 5.85 -5.37 -19.10
C LYS A 215 4.38 -5.26 -18.67
N LEU A 216 4.01 -4.26 -17.88
CA LEU A 216 2.62 -4.05 -17.46
C LEU A 216 1.73 -3.71 -18.66
N ARG A 217 2.18 -2.79 -19.53
CA ARG A 217 1.46 -2.43 -20.74
C ARG A 217 1.36 -3.61 -21.70
N GLU A 218 2.44 -4.36 -21.86
CA GLU A 218 2.48 -5.55 -22.70
C GLU A 218 1.44 -6.57 -22.26
N ILE A 219 1.41 -6.92 -20.97
CA ILE A 219 0.45 -7.88 -20.40
C ILE A 219 -0.99 -7.35 -20.48
N PHE A 220 -1.20 -6.06 -20.21
CA PHE A 220 -2.54 -5.46 -20.24
C PHE A 220 -3.17 -5.42 -21.65
N PHE A 221 -2.37 -5.53 -22.71
CA PHE A 221 -2.87 -5.61 -24.10
C PHE A 221 -2.59 -6.95 -24.77
N ASP A 222 -2.07 -7.93 -24.03
CA ASP A 222 -1.89 -9.28 -24.51
C ASP A 222 -3.24 -10.01 -24.50
N MET A 223 -3.89 -10.12 -25.65
CA MET A 223 -5.21 -10.75 -25.76
C MET A 223 -5.19 -12.26 -25.45
N ASP A 224 -4.01 -12.89 -25.38
CA ASP A 224 -3.87 -14.28 -24.94
C ASP A 224 -3.71 -14.39 -23.41
N TYR A 225 -3.53 -13.25 -22.74
CA TYR A 225 -3.44 -13.16 -21.28
C TYR A 225 -4.82 -13.14 -20.62
N ARG A 226 -4.94 -13.82 -19.47
CA ARG A 226 -6.09 -13.75 -18.56
C ARG A 226 -5.59 -13.69 -17.13
N ASN A 227 -6.20 -12.84 -16.31
CA ASN A 227 -5.94 -12.83 -14.87
C ASN A 227 -6.79 -13.90 -14.16
N ILE A 228 -6.16 -14.68 -13.27
CA ILE A 228 -6.77 -15.82 -12.56
C ILE A 228 -6.86 -15.62 -11.04
N SER A 229 -6.74 -14.38 -10.54
CA SER A 229 -6.91 -14.09 -9.12
C SER A 229 -8.37 -14.29 -8.66
N HIS A 230 -8.77 -15.55 -8.43
CA HIS A 230 -9.90 -15.92 -7.59
C HIS A 230 -9.53 -15.72 -6.11
N THR A 231 -9.51 -14.47 -5.68
CA THR A 231 -9.79 -14.14 -4.28
C THR A 231 -10.41 -12.76 -4.30
N CYS A 232 -11.75 -12.75 -4.33
CA CYS A 232 -12.54 -11.57 -4.11
C CYS A 232 -12.01 -10.89 -2.84
N LEU A 233 -11.52 -9.65 -2.97
CA LEU A 233 -11.65 -8.73 -1.85
C LEU A 233 -13.14 -8.71 -1.48
N PRO A 234 -13.53 -8.85 -0.21
CA PRO A 234 -14.92 -8.71 0.18
C PRO A 234 -15.44 -7.37 -0.35
N GLU A 235 -16.63 -7.37 -0.96
CA GLU A 235 -17.28 -6.17 -1.47
C GLU A 235 -17.22 -5.07 -0.41
N GLU A 236 -16.35 -4.08 -0.60
CA GLU A 236 -16.37 -2.88 0.22
C GLU A 236 -17.69 -2.18 -0.08
N SER A 237 -18.55 -2.14 0.94
CA SER A 237 -19.79 -1.37 0.94
C SER A 237 -19.47 0.05 0.47
N PRO A 238 -20.18 0.61 -0.53
CA PRO A 238 -19.84 1.93 -1.06
C PRO A 238 -19.91 2.96 0.07
N GLN A 239 -18.75 3.41 0.54
CA GLN A 239 -18.70 4.53 1.47
C GLN A 239 -19.20 5.80 0.75
N PRO A 240 -20.00 6.64 1.43
CA PRO A 240 -20.60 7.80 0.81
C PRO A 240 -19.53 8.82 0.41
N LYS A 241 -19.55 9.18 -0.89
CA LYS A 241 -18.74 10.24 -1.50
C LYS A 241 -18.74 11.51 -0.61
N GLN A 242 -17.59 11.93 -0.09
CA GLN A 242 -17.47 13.32 0.36
C GLN A 242 -17.43 14.21 -0.88
N LYS A 243 -18.50 14.98 -1.06
CA LYS A 243 -18.61 16.00 -2.11
C LYS A 243 -17.54 17.06 -1.87
N THR A 244 -16.65 17.25 -2.84
CA THR A 244 -15.77 18.42 -2.90
C THR A 244 -16.62 19.70 -2.81
N PRO A 245 -16.27 20.70 -1.97
CA PRO A 245 -17.01 21.95 -1.92
C PRO A 245 -16.93 22.63 -3.28
N ARG A 246 -18.09 22.90 -3.90
CA ARG A 246 -18.18 23.79 -5.07
C ARG A 246 -17.59 25.14 -4.66
N LYS A 247 -16.58 25.62 -5.41
CA LYS A 247 -16.10 27.00 -5.35
C LYS A 247 -17.30 27.95 -5.34
N ALA A 248 -17.40 28.75 -4.28
CA ALA A 248 -18.35 29.83 -4.19
C ALA A 248 -18.11 30.77 -5.39
N ARG A 249 -19.19 31.04 -6.11
CA ARG A 249 -19.26 31.98 -7.21
C ARG A 249 -19.05 33.38 -6.59
N GLU A 250 -18.02 34.09 -7.03
CA GLU A 250 -17.87 35.53 -6.73
C GLU A 250 -19.12 36.25 -7.25
N GLU A 251 -19.94 36.75 -6.32
CA GLU A 251 -20.94 37.76 -6.63
C GLU A 251 -20.22 39.12 -6.67
N GLY A 252 -20.20 39.69 -7.88
CA GLY A 252 -19.74 41.05 -8.09
C GLY A 252 -20.56 42.05 -7.29
N ARG A 253 -19.86 43.03 -6.72
CA ARG A 253 -20.36 44.35 -6.39
C ARG A 253 -19.52 45.38 -7.12
#